data_AF-A0A1V5XXF1-F1
#
_entry.id   AF-A0A1V5XXF1-F1
#
_cell.length_a   1.000
_cell.length_b   1.000
_cell.length_c   1.000
_cell.angle_alpha   90.00
_cell.angle_beta   90.00
_cell.angle_gamma   90.00
#
_symmetry.space_group_name_H-M   'P 1'
#
loop_
_entity.id
_entity.type
_entity.pdbx_description
1 polymer ?
#
loop_
_entity_poly.entity_id
_entity_poly.type
_entity_poly.pdbx_seq_one_letter_code
_entity_poly.pdbx_strand_id
1 'polypeptide(L)' 'MNDNKSLAHTKWNCKYHIVFAPQYRRQVFYGEKKRAIGEILRKLCE' A
#
# COMPACT_ATOMS: atom_id res chain seq x y z
N MET A 1 -2.24 4.37 -19.04
CA MET A 1 -0.79 4.23 -18.84
C MET A 1 -0.46 2.74 -18.82
N ASN A 2 0.63 2.32 -19.47
CA ASN A 2 1.07 0.93 -19.43
C ASN A 2 1.87 0.71 -18.13
N ASP A 3 1.30 0.01 -17.15
CA ASP A 3 1.91 -0.22 -15.82
C ASP A 3 2.92 -1.39 -15.81
N ASN A 4 3.30 -1.91 -16.97
CA ASN A 4 4.25 -3.02 -17.08
C ASN A 4 5.68 -2.52 -16.80
N LYS A 5 6.33 -3.12 -15.79
CA LYS A 5 7.75 -2.95 -15.53
C LYS A 5 8.57 -3.96 -16.34
N SER A 6 9.80 -3.61 -16.69
CA SER A 6 10.71 -4.47 -17.45
C SER A 6 12.15 -4.40 -16.98
N LEU A 7 12.81 -5.55 -16.90
CA LEU A 7 14.27 -5.76 -16.85
C LEU A 7 14.72 -6.39 -18.17
N ALA A 8 16.03 -6.58 -18.34
CA ALA A 8 16.63 -7.12 -19.57
C ALA A 8 15.97 -8.41 -20.11
N HIS A 9 15.46 -9.27 -19.24
CA HIS A 9 14.85 -10.56 -19.63
C HIS A 9 13.47 -10.82 -19.03
N THR A 10 12.87 -9.85 -18.32
CA THR A 10 11.59 -10.07 -17.64
C THR A 10 10.70 -8.85 -17.77
N LYS A 11 9.43 -9.07 -18.10
CA LYS A 11 8.37 -8.06 -18.03
C LYS A 11 7.32 -8.53 -17.04
N TRP A 12 6.85 -7.64 -16.17
CA TRP A 12 5.84 -8.00 -15.17
C TRP A 12 4.88 -6.85 -14.88
N ASN A 13 3.71 -7.22 -14.38
CA ASN A 13 2.69 -6.29 -13.92
C ASN A 13 2.15 -6.79 -12.58
N CYS A 14 2.86 -6.43 -11.51
CA CYS A 14 2.56 -6.91 -10.17
C CYS A 14 1.65 -5.91 -9.45
N LYS A 15 0.35 -6.00 -9.72
CA LYS A 15 -0.70 -5.25 -9.02
C LYS A 15 -1.33 -6.12 -7.95
N TYR A 16 -1.35 -5.63 -6.71
CA TYR A 16 -1.93 -6.35 -5.58
C TYR A 16 -2.96 -5.48 -4.87
N HIS A 17 -4.05 -6.12 -4.40
CA HIS A 17 -5.04 -5.48 -3.54
C HIS A 17 -4.74 -5.85 -2.08
N ILE A 18 -4.05 -4.95 -1.38
CA ILE A 18 -3.60 -5.15 0.01
C ILE A 18 -4.52 -4.37 0.95
N VAL A 19 -5.05 -5.04 1.99
CA VAL A 19 -5.97 -4.45 2.97
C VAL A 19 -5.42 -4.64 4.37
N PHE A 20 -5.42 -3.56 5.17
CA PHE A 20 -5.01 -3.58 6.56
C PHE A 20 -6.24 -3.42 7.47
N ALA A 21 -6.35 -4.29 8.46
CA ALA A 21 -7.40 -4.23 9.47
C ALA A 21 -6.79 -4.12 10.88
N PRO A 22 -7.35 -3.28 11.76
CA PRO A 22 -6.89 -3.18 13.13
C PRO A 22 -7.31 -4.43 13.90
N GLN A 23 -6.51 -4.79 14.90
CA GLN A 23 -6.87 -5.88 15.82
C GLN A 23 -8.24 -5.60 16.44
N TYR A 24 -9.11 -6.62 16.48
CA TYR A 24 -10.51 -6.52 16.92
C TYR A 24 -11.40 -5.60 16.07
N ARG A 25 -10.98 -5.22 14.85
CA ARG A 25 -11.74 -4.36 13.92
C ARG A 25 -12.19 -3.02 14.53
N ARG A 26 -11.48 -2.53 15.55
CA ARG A 26 -11.76 -1.25 16.20
C ARG A 26 -11.55 -0.11 15.22
N GLN A 27 -12.36 0.95 15.28
CA GLN A 27 -12.23 2.11 14.40
C GLN A 27 -11.06 3.06 14.78
N VAL A 28 -9.93 2.51 15.25
CA VAL A 28 -8.75 3.30 15.71
C VAL A 28 -8.00 3.95 14.55
N PHE A 29 -8.11 3.40 13.34
CA PHE A 29 -7.46 3.94 12.15
C PHE A 29 -8.21 5.12 11.53
N TYR A 30 -9.39 5.48 12.04
CA TYR A 30 -10.18 6.59 11.53
C TYR A 30 -9.84 7.90 12.25
N GLY A 31 -10.20 9.03 11.62
CA GLY A 31 -9.89 10.37 12.14
C GLY A 31 -8.41 10.74 11.97
N GLU A 32 -7.83 11.31 13.03
CA GLU A 32 -6.48 11.90 13.02
C GLU A 32 -5.38 10.88 12.68
N LYS A 33 -5.54 9.63 13.11
CA LYS A 33 -4.54 8.57 12.90
C LYS A 33 -4.47 8.10 11.45
N LYS A 34 -5.52 8.28 10.65
CA LYS A 34 -5.59 7.84 9.24
C LYS A 34 -4.47 8.44 8.41
N ARG A 35 -4.20 9.74 8.60
CA ARG A 35 -3.19 10.48 7.84
C ARG A 35 -1.79 10.00 8.17
N ALA A 36 -1.45 9.90 9.46
CA ALA A 36 -0.15 9.43 9.92
C ALA A 36 0.15 8.00 9.43
N ILE A 37 -0.83 7.09 9.50
CA ILE A 37 -0.65 5.71 9.02
C ILE A 37 -0.42 5.68 7.51
N GLY A 38 -1.16 6.48 6.74
CA GLY A 38 -0.95 6.60 5.30
C GLY A 38 0.44 7.14 4.93
N GLU A 39 0.94 8.12 5.68
CA GLU A 39 2.29 8.68 5.50
C GLU A 39 3.37 7.62 5.82
N ILE A 40 3.22 6.87 6.91
CA ILE A 40 4.14 5.77 7.28
C ILE A 40 4.18 4.70 6.19
N LEU A 41 3.02 4.25 5.70
CA LEU A 41 2.96 3.20 4.67
C LEU A 41 3.60 3.64 3.35
N ARG A 42 3.41 4.90 2.94
CA ARG A 42 4.06 5.43 1.73
C ARG A 42 5.57 5.48 1.88
N LYS A 43 6.06 5.96 3.02
CA LYS A 43 7.50 6.03 3.31
C LYS A 43 8.17 4.65 3.36
N LEU A 44 7.45 3.62 3.80
CA LEU A 44 7.96 2.23 3.80
C LEU A 44 7.99 1.59 2.41
N CYS A 45 7.24 2.12 1.44
CA CYS A 45 7.16 1.62 0.08
C CYS A 45 7.92 2.49 -0.94
N GLU A 46 8.63 3.52 -0.49
CA GLU A 46 9.72 4.14 -1.26
C GLU A 46 10.87 3.15 -1.45
#